data_AF-A0A2M8Y3L1-F1
#
_entry.id   AF-A0A2M8Y3L1-F1
#
_cell.length_a   1.000
_cell.length_b   1.000
_cell.length_c   1.000
_cell.angle_alpha   90.00
_cell.angle_beta   90.00
_cell.angle_gamma   90.00
#
_symmetry.space_group_name_H-M   'P 1'
#
loop_
_entity.id
_entity.type
_entity.pdbx_description
1 polymer ?
#
loop_
_entity_poly.entity_id
_entity_poly.type
_entity_poly.pdbx_seq_one_letter_code
_entity_poly.pdbx_strand_id
1 'polypeptide(L)'
;MKWLDKLDSFLETEFKNPDWADRLNTDASIEKFILNLVEKEKTILIRAFEILNFSVLEGEYVFDQLSFYQKLKEIHNKVGSYQNSLMTTDNDEFLFSKALNDQQFLFSLKKALDIYRRISDNINKQIENLHKTIVLDVSDTYDGTRKYFSSKDDILEESLFDLFHQNLVISRTGFFLEKDNGEFRDILVIKDELNKLKSIINLPDTHYDKIVDILVETCTFYQRKIIIRIDQDESRNNDGYIQNFQEYDFLLTQHCLKRPYFEKWDSYSQNHFYSESSQERVNCLKKDVKRLLKTGNGEIKSFYEAHSLIKYYKDINPDLNSLEKISNFFTFFKPKSDFDKFALNVSTNYLMNNILSLKITTVKLQEIDSLISEYKKLQESSSINNFFPYFKICGFLKKYIEDNISLEDLNISNLANIEIALEKLKLCFKLYKNNFQWSENHLYYAYQMPFEESNVNIVIDDELSINVFSPSSFSLSINYSDYSEFLKEIESFILNFNNQIKSLKNIYYSTNKLIEKQTEIQAQLKDQEKKNLELLGIFSAIIALLFQGVNTAQSSEHFGYKILTFILMFIVLFSFLFMIRIFFNKDEKIEKMSNWFQMSIFILMFIVFLLVYIIK
;
A
#
# COMPACT_ATOMS: atom_id res chain seq x y z
N MET A 1 -19.45 19.75 -24.76
CA MET A 1 -18.96 18.37 -25.02
C MET A 1 -18.88 18.20 -26.52
N LYS A 2 -17.70 18.03 -27.09
CA LYS A 2 -17.49 17.98 -28.54
C LYS A 2 -18.38 16.95 -29.25
N TRP A 3 -18.48 15.71 -28.77
CA TRP A 3 -19.15 14.63 -29.50
C TRP A 3 -20.63 14.51 -29.18
N LEU A 4 -21.02 14.63 -27.92
CA LEU A 4 -22.44 14.70 -27.58
C LEU A 4 -23.13 15.93 -28.19
N ASP A 5 -22.47 17.09 -28.29
CA ASP A 5 -23.03 18.26 -28.98
C ASP A 5 -23.14 18.01 -30.51
N LYS A 6 -22.17 17.29 -31.10
CA LYS A 6 -22.27 16.85 -32.50
C LYS A 6 -23.41 15.86 -32.74
N LEU A 7 -23.61 14.89 -31.84
CA LEU A 7 -24.72 13.95 -31.91
C LEU A 7 -26.05 14.68 -31.84
N ASP A 8 -26.18 15.61 -30.90
CA ASP A 8 -27.38 16.41 -30.72
C ASP A 8 -27.69 17.25 -31.97
N SER A 9 -26.70 17.98 -32.49
CA SER A 9 -26.86 18.77 -33.72
C SER A 9 -27.16 17.90 -34.94
N PHE A 10 -26.57 16.71 -35.04
CA PHE A 10 -26.83 15.75 -36.11
C PHE A 10 -28.28 15.27 -36.06
N LEU A 11 -28.75 14.82 -34.90
CA LEU A 11 -30.14 14.37 -34.73
C LEU A 11 -31.14 15.51 -34.96
N GLU A 12 -30.86 16.73 -34.49
CA GLU A 12 -31.71 17.88 -34.79
C GLU A 12 -31.81 18.15 -36.30
N THR A 13 -30.70 18.08 -37.02
CA THR A 13 -30.68 18.29 -38.48
C THR A 13 -31.49 17.22 -39.21
N GLU A 14 -31.37 15.96 -38.78
CA GLU A 14 -32.05 14.83 -39.42
C GLU A 14 -33.56 14.78 -39.16
N PHE A 15 -34.03 15.20 -37.97
CA PHE A 15 -35.42 14.99 -37.55
C PHE A 15 -36.26 16.26 -37.37
N LYS A 16 -35.68 17.46 -37.31
CA LYS A 16 -36.44 18.71 -37.12
C LYS A 16 -37.08 19.23 -38.41
N ASN A 17 -36.41 19.05 -39.55
CA ASN A 17 -36.92 19.33 -40.89
C ASN A 17 -36.50 18.18 -41.82
N PRO A 18 -37.28 17.10 -41.91
CA PRO A 18 -36.90 15.91 -42.66
C PRO A 18 -37.11 16.11 -44.16
N ASP A 19 -36.39 17.05 -44.78
CA ASP A 19 -36.42 17.29 -46.24
C ASP A 19 -36.11 16.01 -47.03
N TRP A 20 -35.41 15.06 -46.41
CA TRP A 20 -35.17 13.73 -46.98
C TRP A 20 -36.48 12.92 -47.09
N ALA A 21 -37.40 12.98 -46.13
CA ALA A 21 -38.65 12.23 -46.17
C ALA A 21 -39.52 12.65 -47.36
N ASP A 22 -39.59 13.96 -47.64
CA ASP A 22 -40.27 14.51 -48.81
C ASP A 22 -39.58 14.10 -50.12
N ARG A 23 -38.24 14.08 -50.14
CA ARG A 23 -37.43 13.63 -51.29
C ARG A 23 -37.49 12.12 -51.55
N LEU A 24 -37.85 11.32 -50.55
CA LEU A 24 -38.06 9.88 -50.72
C LEU A 24 -39.40 9.57 -51.40
N ASN A 25 -40.36 10.50 -51.36
CA ASN A 25 -41.73 10.35 -51.85
C ASN A 25 -41.90 10.80 -53.32
N THR A 26 -40.92 10.51 -54.19
CA THR A 26 -40.98 10.87 -55.62
C THR A 26 -41.58 9.74 -56.45
N ASP A 27 -42.88 9.82 -56.78
CA ASP A 27 -43.63 9.04 -57.80
C ASP A 27 -43.38 7.51 -57.87
N ALA A 28 -42.96 6.88 -56.77
CA ALA A 28 -42.55 5.47 -56.74
C ALA A 28 -43.50 4.60 -55.90
N SER A 29 -43.49 3.29 -56.18
CA SER A 29 -44.23 2.30 -55.41
C SER A 29 -43.83 2.33 -53.92
N ILE A 30 -44.78 1.98 -53.04
CA ILE A 30 -44.60 1.89 -51.58
C ILE A 30 -43.35 1.07 -51.21
N GLU A 31 -43.05 0.01 -51.97
CA GLU A 31 -41.85 -0.82 -51.77
C GLU A 31 -40.54 -0.03 -51.93
N LYS A 32 -40.44 0.84 -52.94
CA LYS A 32 -39.24 1.65 -53.17
C LYS A 32 -39.06 2.72 -52.10
N PHE A 33 -40.17 3.28 -51.60
CA PHE A 33 -40.14 4.20 -50.47
C PHE A 33 -39.63 3.51 -49.20
N ILE A 34 -40.14 2.32 -48.86
CA ILE A 34 -39.68 1.54 -47.70
C ILE A 34 -38.20 1.20 -47.79
N LEU A 35 -37.72 0.76 -48.96
CA LEU A 35 -36.30 0.46 -49.17
C LEU A 35 -35.42 1.71 -48.94
N ASN A 36 -35.83 2.86 -49.46
CA ASN A 36 -35.08 4.09 -49.27
C ASN A 36 -35.09 4.58 -47.80
N LEU A 37 -36.20 4.36 -47.08
CA LEU A 37 -36.30 4.66 -45.66
C LEU A 37 -35.30 3.80 -44.87
N VAL A 38 -35.29 2.49 -45.10
CA VAL A 38 -34.36 1.55 -44.44
C VAL A 38 -32.89 1.95 -44.67
N GLU A 39 -32.52 2.32 -45.89
CA GLU A 39 -31.14 2.78 -46.18
C GLU A 39 -30.80 4.09 -45.47
N LYS A 40 -31.75 5.02 -45.36
CA LYS A 40 -31.57 6.26 -44.60
C LYS A 40 -31.42 5.97 -43.11
N GLU A 41 -32.21 5.07 -42.54
CA GLU A 41 -32.10 4.64 -41.14
C GLU A 41 -30.74 4.04 -40.83
N LYS A 42 -30.24 3.14 -41.70
CA LYS A 42 -28.88 2.58 -41.57
C LYS A 42 -27.81 3.66 -41.56
N THR A 43 -27.92 4.64 -42.46
CA THR A 43 -26.95 5.75 -42.55
C THR A 43 -26.96 6.59 -41.26
N ILE A 44 -28.14 6.89 -40.72
CA ILE A 44 -28.28 7.63 -39.46
C ILE A 44 -27.69 6.82 -38.30
N LEU A 45 -28.00 5.51 -38.24
CA LEU A 45 -27.55 4.62 -37.18
C LEU A 45 -26.03 4.49 -37.16
N ILE A 46 -25.41 4.23 -38.31
CA ILE A 46 -23.94 4.17 -38.47
C ILE A 46 -23.33 5.46 -37.92
N ARG A 47 -23.81 6.62 -38.38
CA ARG A 47 -23.24 7.91 -37.98
C ARG A 47 -23.43 8.21 -36.49
N ALA A 48 -24.58 7.86 -35.93
CA ALA A 48 -24.85 8.03 -34.50
C ALA A 48 -23.90 7.17 -33.65
N PHE A 49 -23.70 5.90 -34.01
CA PHE A 49 -22.79 5.00 -33.30
C PHE A 49 -21.31 5.38 -33.46
N GLU A 50 -20.89 5.92 -34.61
CA GLU A 50 -19.55 6.50 -34.77
C GLU A 50 -19.32 7.64 -33.78
N ILE A 51 -20.25 8.60 -33.71
CA ILE A 51 -20.14 9.76 -32.81
C ILE A 51 -20.13 9.30 -31.34
N LEU A 52 -20.97 8.33 -30.99
CA LEU A 52 -20.97 7.74 -29.65
C LEU A 52 -19.65 7.04 -29.31
N ASN A 53 -19.08 6.28 -30.24
CA ASN A 53 -17.77 5.67 -30.04
C ASN A 53 -16.66 6.70 -29.85
N PHE A 54 -16.66 7.79 -30.62
CA PHE A 54 -15.71 8.88 -30.43
C PHE A 54 -15.90 9.61 -29.09
N SER A 55 -17.14 9.80 -28.63
CA SER A 55 -17.44 10.34 -27.31
C SER A 55 -16.82 9.50 -26.18
N VAL A 56 -16.92 8.17 -26.30
CA VAL A 56 -16.32 7.23 -25.33
C VAL A 56 -14.80 7.25 -25.42
N LEU A 57 -14.24 7.18 -26.64
CA LEU A 57 -12.80 7.20 -26.86
C LEU A 57 -12.15 8.49 -26.35
N GLU A 58 -12.79 9.66 -26.52
CA GLU A 58 -12.26 10.93 -25.99
C GLU A 58 -12.56 11.14 -24.50
N GLY A 59 -13.24 10.22 -23.82
CA GLY A 59 -13.44 10.29 -22.37
C GLY A 59 -14.38 11.40 -21.90
N GLU A 60 -15.36 11.84 -22.70
CA GLU A 60 -16.26 12.96 -22.33
C GLU A 60 -16.99 12.74 -20.99
N TYR A 61 -17.18 11.47 -20.61
CA TYR A 61 -17.92 11.05 -19.42
C TYR A 61 -17.21 11.32 -18.08
N VAL A 62 -15.90 11.61 -18.07
CA VAL A 62 -15.13 11.91 -16.85
C VAL A 62 -14.64 13.35 -16.74
N PHE A 63 -14.86 14.17 -17.77
CA PHE A 63 -14.36 15.54 -17.80
C PHE A 63 -15.19 16.49 -16.92
N ASP A 64 -16.50 16.57 -17.19
CA ASP A 64 -17.48 17.32 -16.40
C ASP A 64 -18.72 16.44 -16.29
N GLN A 65 -18.83 15.75 -15.16
CA GLN A 65 -19.83 14.70 -14.98
C GLN A 65 -21.24 15.26 -14.99
N LEU A 66 -21.48 16.37 -14.27
CA LEU A 66 -22.81 16.98 -14.16
C LEU A 66 -23.32 17.40 -15.53
N SER A 67 -22.49 18.12 -16.29
CA SER A 67 -22.86 18.55 -17.63
C SER A 67 -23.07 17.34 -18.55
N PHE A 68 -22.21 16.32 -18.46
CA PHE A 68 -22.33 15.09 -19.26
C PHE A 68 -23.69 14.41 -19.06
N TYR A 69 -24.13 14.24 -17.81
CA TYR A 69 -25.43 13.65 -17.49
C TYR A 69 -26.60 14.47 -18.02
N GLN A 70 -26.52 15.79 -17.89
CA GLN A 70 -27.57 16.67 -18.40
C GLN A 70 -27.69 16.54 -19.92
N LYS A 71 -26.57 16.62 -20.64
CA LYS A 71 -26.54 16.51 -22.09
C LYS A 71 -27.04 15.15 -22.58
N LEU A 72 -26.59 14.06 -21.96
CA LEU A 72 -27.02 12.71 -22.32
C LEU A 72 -28.53 12.52 -22.10
N LYS A 73 -29.08 13.07 -21.01
CA LYS A 73 -30.51 13.06 -20.71
C LYS A 73 -31.32 13.89 -21.71
N GLU A 74 -30.82 15.05 -22.13
CA GLU A 74 -31.43 15.88 -23.16
C GLU A 74 -31.53 15.14 -24.49
N ILE A 75 -30.43 14.56 -24.97
CA ILE A 75 -30.39 13.77 -26.21
C ILE A 75 -31.36 12.58 -26.10
N HIS A 76 -31.31 11.84 -24.99
CA HIS A 76 -32.22 10.72 -24.74
C HIS A 76 -33.71 11.14 -24.81
N ASN A 77 -34.06 12.30 -24.22
CA ASN A 77 -35.43 12.82 -24.27
C ASN A 77 -35.82 13.28 -25.68
N LYS A 78 -34.90 13.91 -26.42
CA LYS A 78 -35.12 14.32 -27.82
C LYS A 78 -35.38 13.11 -28.72
N VAL A 79 -34.56 12.07 -28.64
CA VAL A 79 -34.76 10.79 -29.34
C VAL A 79 -36.15 10.21 -29.03
N GLY A 80 -36.55 10.24 -27.76
CA GLY A 80 -37.90 9.82 -27.34
C GLY A 80 -39.02 10.72 -27.89
N SER A 81 -38.78 12.01 -28.08
CA SER A 81 -39.76 12.92 -28.68
C SER A 81 -39.93 12.70 -30.18
N TYR A 82 -38.83 12.43 -30.92
CA TYR A 82 -38.89 12.10 -32.34
C TYR A 82 -39.69 10.83 -32.60
N GLN A 83 -39.53 9.83 -31.73
CA GLN A 83 -40.34 8.61 -31.75
C GLN A 83 -41.85 8.89 -31.63
N ASN A 84 -42.26 9.95 -30.92
CA ASN A 84 -43.66 10.29 -30.67
C ASN A 84 -44.24 11.32 -31.67
N SER A 85 -43.42 12.20 -32.25
CA SER A 85 -43.89 13.30 -33.11
C SER A 85 -44.25 12.89 -34.54
N LEU A 86 -43.74 11.76 -35.02
CA LEU A 86 -44.02 11.22 -36.37
C LEU A 86 -45.40 10.56 -36.50
N MET A 87 -46.28 10.74 -35.49
CA MET A 87 -47.54 10.01 -35.32
C MET A 87 -48.81 10.79 -35.72
N THR A 88 -48.71 12.07 -36.07
CA THR A 88 -49.89 12.96 -36.14
C THR A 88 -49.94 13.79 -37.42
N THR A 89 -50.33 13.18 -38.53
CA THR A 89 -50.74 13.92 -39.74
C THR A 89 -51.81 13.04 -40.48
N ASP A 90 -52.72 13.63 -41.27
CA ASP A 90 -54.08 13.10 -41.57
C ASP A 90 -54.24 12.26 -42.86
N ASN A 91 -55.00 11.17 -42.72
CA ASN A 91 -55.84 10.41 -43.68
C ASN A 91 -55.28 9.72 -44.95
N ASP A 92 -54.10 10.07 -45.50
CA ASP A 92 -53.34 9.17 -46.42
C ASP A 92 -52.07 8.58 -45.74
N GLU A 93 -51.97 8.85 -44.43
CA GLU A 93 -50.74 8.76 -43.64
C GLU A 93 -50.67 7.57 -42.70
N PHE A 94 -51.72 6.75 -42.66
CA PHE A 94 -51.77 5.59 -41.78
C PHE A 94 -50.74 4.51 -42.17
N LEU A 95 -50.33 4.46 -43.44
CA LEU A 95 -49.25 3.58 -43.93
C LEU A 95 -47.85 4.13 -43.61
N PHE A 96 -47.65 5.44 -43.72
CA PHE A 96 -46.39 6.12 -43.37
C PHE A 96 -46.15 6.14 -41.86
N SER A 97 -47.16 6.44 -41.05
CA SER A 97 -47.07 6.37 -39.58
C SER A 97 -46.90 4.95 -39.06
N LYS A 98 -47.28 3.91 -39.82
CA LYS A 98 -46.97 2.51 -39.49
C LYS A 98 -45.52 2.14 -39.80
N ALA A 99 -44.98 2.59 -40.95
CA ALA A 99 -43.56 2.44 -41.29
C ALA A 99 -42.64 3.25 -40.35
N LEU A 100 -43.11 4.40 -39.86
CA LEU A 100 -42.40 5.24 -38.89
C LEU A 100 -42.58 4.76 -37.43
N ASN A 101 -43.71 4.12 -37.10
CA ASN A 101 -43.91 3.44 -35.80
C ASN A 101 -42.89 2.33 -35.54
N ASP A 102 -42.43 1.70 -36.62
CA ASP A 102 -41.43 0.65 -36.61
C ASP A 102 -39.98 1.18 -36.71
N GLN A 103 -39.71 2.46 -36.36
CA GLN A 103 -38.35 3.01 -36.23
C GLN A 103 -37.61 2.42 -35.02
N GLN A 104 -37.38 1.11 -35.08
CA GLN A 104 -36.72 0.33 -34.05
C GLN A 104 -35.29 0.83 -33.80
N PHE A 105 -34.67 1.52 -34.75
CA PHE A 105 -33.32 2.09 -34.59
C PHE A 105 -33.27 3.26 -33.57
N LEU A 106 -34.32 4.09 -33.45
CA LEU A 106 -34.38 5.15 -32.43
C LEU A 106 -34.48 4.54 -31.03
N PHE A 107 -35.20 3.42 -30.89
CA PHE A 107 -35.24 2.67 -29.66
C PHE A 107 -33.87 2.07 -29.32
N SER A 108 -33.16 1.52 -30.31
CA SER A 108 -31.78 1.04 -30.15
C SER A 108 -30.82 2.14 -29.73
N LEU A 109 -30.91 3.33 -30.32
CA LEU A 109 -30.11 4.49 -29.92
C LEU A 109 -30.40 4.87 -28.47
N LYS A 110 -31.67 4.91 -28.08
CA LYS A 110 -32.09 5.17 -26.69
C LYS A 110 -31.49 4.15 -25.71
N LYS A 111 -31.54 2.87 -26.08
CA LYS A 111 -30.93 1.77 -25.32
C LYS A 111 -29.41 1.89 -25.21
N ALA A 112 -28.73 2.31 -26.28
CA ALA A 112 -27.30 2.60 -26.26
C ALA A 112 -26.97 3.76 -25.31
N LEU A 113 -27.74 4.85 -25.34
CA LEU A 113 -27.58 5.99 -24.43
C LEU A 113 -27.79 5.59 -22.97
N ASP A 114 -28.77 4.72 -22.68
CA ASP A 114 -29.00 4.18 -21.33
C ASP A 114 -27.79 3.38 -20.82
N ILE A 115 -27.19 2.53 -21.66
CA ILE A 115 -25.95 1.81 -21.30
C ILE A 115 -24.80 2.78 -21.09
N TYR A 116 -24.64 3.78 -21.97
CA TYR A 116 -23.58 4.78 -21.82
C TYR A 116 -23.68 5.48 -20.47
N ARG A 117 -24.90 5.90 -20.09
CA ARG A 117 -25.15 6.51 -18.78
C ARG A 117 -24.71 5.60 -17.65
N ARG A 118 -25.12 4.33 -17.68
CA ARG A 118 -24.83 3.38 -16.59
C ARG A 118 -23.35 3.08 -16.42
N ILE A 119 -22.63 2.83 -17.51
CA ILE A 119 -21.19 2.56 -17.42
C ILE A 119 -20.45 3.82 -16.96
N SER A 120 -20.88 4.99 -17.42
CA SER A 120 -20.35 6.27 -16.93
C SER A 120 -20.64 6.47 -15.44
N ASP A 121 -21.86 6.17 -14.97
CA ASP A 121 -22.23 6.18 -13.54
C ASP A 121 -21.32 5.29 -12.71
N ASN A 122 -21.03 4.09 -13.20
CA ASN A 122 -20.17 3.14 -12.50
C ASN A 122 -18.76 3.71 -12.33
N ILE A 123 -18.18 4.26 -13.40
CA ILE A 123 -16.84 4.87 -13.37
C ILE A 123 -16.82 6.12 -12.48
N ASN A 124 -17.78 7.02 -12.68
CA ASN A 124 -17.84 8.30 -11.98
C ASN A 124 -18.09 8.17 -10.48
N LYS A 125 -18.90 7.18 -10.05
CA LYS A 125 -19.06 6.87 -8.62
C LYS A 125 -17.75 6.51 -7.94
N GLN A 126 -16.84 5.83 -8.63
CA GLN A 126 -15.52 5.49 -8.10
C GLN A 126 -14.60 6.72 -8.00
N ILE A 127 -14.70 7.64 -8.96
CA ILE A 127 -13.93 8.89 -8.98
C ILE A 127 -14.41 9.87 -7.89
N GLU A 128 -15.72 10.02 -7.71
CA GLU A 128 -16.31 11.01 -6.78
C GLU A 128 -16.55 10.49 -5.36
N ASN A 129 -17.13 9.30 -5.23
CA ASN A 129 -17.68 8.77 -3.98
C ASN A 129 -16.78 7.71 -3.36
N LEU A 130 -15.49 8.04 -3.27
CA LEU A 130 -14.44 7.25 -2.65
C LEU A 130 -14.83 6.72 -1.26
N HIS A 131 -15.66 7.42 -0.48
CA HIS A 131 -16.07 6.97 0.86
C HIS A 131 -17.08 5.80 0.89
N LYS A 132 -17.69 5.41 -0.23
CA LYS A 132 -18.72 4.37 -0.29
C LYS A 132 -18.28 3.19 -1.14
N THR A 133 -18.13 2.03 -0.49
CA THR A 133 -17.88 0.76 -1.18
C THR A 133 -19.16 0.23 -1.79
N ILE A 134 -19.23 0.16 -3.12
CA ILE A 134 -20.32 -0.51 -3.82
C ILE A 134 -19.97 -1.99 -3.90
N VAL A 135 -20.58 -2.80 -3.02
CA VAL A 135 -20.33 -4.24 -2.95
C VAL A 135 -21.06 -5.00 -4.06
N LEU A 136 -22.20 -4.48 -4.51
CA LEU A 136 -23.07 -5.11 -5.51
C LEU A 136 -23.69 -4.04 -6.40
N ASP A 137 -23.40 -4.10 -7.70
CA ASP A 137 -24.09 -3.32 -8.74
C ASP A 137 -24.81 -4.30 -9.67
N VAL A 138 -26.14 -4.39 -9.52
CA VAL A 138 -26.99 -5.28 -10.33
C VAL A 138 -27.55 -4.57 -11.56
N SER A 139 -27.15 -3.32 -11.82
CA SER A 139 -27.70 -2.55 -12.95
C SER A 139 -27.35 -3.17 -14.30
N ASP A 140 -26.24 -3.89 -14.41
CA ASP A 140 -25.81 -4.59 -15.62
C ASP A 140 -26.63 -5.88 -15.92
N THR A 141 -27.17 -6.55 -14.89
CA THR A 141 -27.76 -7.89 -15.03
C THR A 141 -29.23 -7.88 -15.48
N TYR A 142 -29.97 -6.79 -15.23
CA TYR A 142 -31.44 -6.77 -15.39
C TYR A 142 -31.97 -6.02 -16.61
N ASP A 143 -31.14 -5.30 -17.37
CA ASP A 143 -31.64 -4.38 -18.41
C ASP A 143 -32.05 -5.08 -19.73
N GLY A 144 -31.60 -6.32 -19.97
CA GLY A 144 -32.00 -7.09 -21.15
C GLY A 144 -31.56 -6.49 -22.50
N THR A 145 -30.81 -5.39 -22.52
CA THR A 145 -30.48 -4.66 -23.75
C THR A 145 -29.64 -5.49 -24.73
N ARG A 146 -28.66 -6.28 -24.26
CA ARG A 146 -27.94 -7.21 -25.14
C ARG A 146 -28.89 -8.24 -25.78
N LYS A 147 -29.83 -8.77 -25.00
CA LYS A 147 -30.85 -9.70 -25.51
C LYS A 147 -31.77 -9.05 -26.54
N TYR A 148 -32.08 -7.76 -26.38
CA TYR A 148 -32.86 -7.01 -27.36
C TYR A 148 -32.16 -6.98 -28.73
N PHE A 149 -30.89 -6.61 -28.79
CA PHE A 149 -30.12 -6.57 -30.03
C PHE A 149 -29.97 -7.96 -30.68
N SER A 150 -29.65 -9.00 -29.89
CA SER A 150 -29.51 -10.36 -30.44
C SER A 150 -30.84 -11.02 -30.85
N SER A 151 -31.99 -10.46 -30.47
CA SER A 151 -33.31 -10.99 -30.85
C SER A 151 -33.88 -10.41 -32.15
N LYS A 152 -33.19 -9.41 -32.73
CA LYS A 152 -33.68 -8.64 -33.89
C LYS A 152 -33.31 -9.26 -35.24
N ASP A 153 -32.37 -10.22 -35.28
CA ASP A 153 -31.79 -10.78 -36.51
C ASP A 153 -31.24 -9.71 -37.49
N ASP A 154 -30.89 -8.50 -37.02
CA ASP A 154 -30.20 -7.46 -37.80
C ASP A 154 -28.71 -7.42 -37.46
N ILE A 155 -27.91 -8.01 -38.36
CA ILE A 155 -26.46 -8.14 -38.21
C ILE A 155 -25.77 -6.76 -38.11
N LEU A 156 -26.25 -5.74 -38.85
CA LEU A 156 -25.62 -4.43 -38.86
C LEU A 156 -25.81 -3.73 -37.52
N GLU A 157 -27.05 -3.65 -37.08
CA GLU A 157 -27.40 -2.99 -35.83
C GLU A 157 -26.79 -3.70 -34.62
N GLU A 158 -26.80 -5.03 -34.60
CA GLU A 158 -26.14 -5.82 -33.56
C GLU A 158 -24.63 -5.54 -33.52
N SER A 159 -23.96 -5.52 -34.67
CA SER A 159 -22.51 -5.29 -34.73
C SER A 159 -22.10 -3.86 -34.38
N LEU A 160 -22.93 -2.85 -34.73
CA LEU A 160 -22.70 -1.45 -34.33
C LEU A 160 -22.84 -1.29 -32.80
N PHE A 161 -23.87 -1.91 -32.24
CA PHE A 161 -24.08 -1.94 -30.80
C PHE A 161 -22.95 -2.68 -30.09
N ASP A 162 -22.49 -3.81 -30.63
CA ASP A 162 -21.40 -4.60 -30.05
C ASP A 162 -20.09 -3.85 -30.04
N LEU A 163 -19.75 -3.17 -31.13
CA LEU A 163 -18.58 -2.30 -31.15
C LEU A 163 -18.65 -1.23 -30.06
N PHE A 164 -19.80 -0.57 -29.94
CA PHE A 164 -20.02 0.47 -28.92
C PHE A 164 -19.98 -0.08 -27.49
N HIS A 165 -20.60 -1.24 -27.27
CA HIS A 165 -20.60 -1.89 -25.97
C HIS A 165 -19.18 -2.32 -25.58
N GLN A 166 -18.42 -2.91 -26.50
CA GLN A 166 -17.04 -3.29 -26.26
C GLN A 166 -16.15 -2.08 -25.98
N ASN A 167 -16.36 -0.95 -26.67
CA ASN A 167 -15.67 0.30 -26.37
C ASN A 167 -15.93 0.74 -24.91
N LEU A 168 -17.18 0.73 -24.47
CA LEU A 168 -17.53 1.06 -23.08
C LEU A 168 -16.93 0.09 -22.06
N VAL A 169 -16.91 -1.21 -22.35
CA VAL A 169 -16.30 -2.23 -21.47
C VAL A 169 -14.79 -2.00 -21.38
N ILE A 170 -14.10 -1.77 -22.51
CA ILE A 170 -12.66 -1.47 -22.54
C ILE A 170 -12.35 -0.19 -21.76
N SER A 171 -13.17 0.86 -21.92
CA SER A 171 -13.06 2.10 -21.14
C SER A 171 -13.16 1.82 -19.65
N ARG A 172 -14.10 0.99 -19.21
CA ARG A 172 -14.26 0.58 -17.81
C ARG A 172 -13.06 -0.23 -17.31
N THR A 173 -12.62 -1.26 -18.05
CA THR A 173 -11.42 -2.05 -17.75
C THR A 173 -10.19 -1.15 -17.61
N GLY A 174 -10.09 -0.09 -18.41
CA GLY A 174 -9.02 0.90 -18.27
C GLY A 174 -8.95 1.54 -16.88
N PHE A 175 -10.07 1.78 -16.20
CA PHE A 175 -10.08 2.34 -14.84
C PHE A 175 -9.74 1.31 -13.76
N PHE A 176 -10.08 0.05 -14.00
CA PHE A 176 -10.11 -1.00 -12.98
C PHE A 176 -9.25 -2.21 -13.36
N LEU A 177 -8.16 -1.99 -14.09
CA LEU A 177 -7.30 -3.08 -14.56
C LEU A 177 -6.68 -3.79 -13.35
N GLU A 178 -6.93 -5.08 -13.22
CA GLU A 178 -6.34 -5.91 -12.18
C GLU A 178 -5.30 -6.88 -12.76
N LYS A 179 -4.36 -7.33 -11.92
CA LYS A 179 -3.43 -8.42 -12.25
C LYS A 179 -4.13 -9.77 -12.01
N ASP A 180 -5.32 -9.95 -12.59
CA ASP A 180 -6.07 -11.20 -12.51
C ASP A 180 -6.02 -11.97 -13.84
N ASN A 181 -5.94 -13.28 -13.75
CA ASN A 181 -5.96 -14.16 -14.92
C ASN A 181 -7.33 -14.08 -15.64
N GLY A 182 -8.41 -13.85 -14.89
CA GLY A 182 -9.74 -13.59 -15.45
C GLY A 182 -9.77 -12.32 -16.29
N GLU A 183 -9.26 -11.21 -15.77
CA GLU A 183 -9.21 -9.93 -16.51
C GLU A 183 -8.38 -10.06 -17.80
N PHE A 184 -7.22 -10.75 -17.76
CA PHE A 184 -6.42 -11.00 -18.97
C PHE A 184 -7.18 -11.82 -20.01
N ARG A 185 -7.89 -12.87 -19.58
CA ARG A 185 -8.75 -13.69 -20.45
C ARG A 185 -9.87 -12.85 -21.05
N ASP A 186 -10.53 -12.02 -20.27
CA ASP A 186 -11.67 -11.23 -20.73
C ASP A 186 -11.21 -10.19 -21.77
N ILE A 187 -10.04 -9.55 -21.57
CA ILE A 187 -9.41 -8.67 -22.59
C ILE A 187 -9.06 -9.45 -23.87
N LEU A 188 -8.55 -10.69 -23.76
CA LEU A 188 -8.28 -11.55 -24.92
C LEU A 188 -9.57 -11.85 -25.70
N VAL A 189 -10.65 -12.21 -25.01
CA VAL A 189 -11.95 -12.51 -25.62
C VAL A 189 -12.50 -11.28 -26.36
N ILE A 190 -12.48 -10.11 -25.71
CA ILE A 190 -12.92 -8.85 -26.33
C ILE A 190 -12.10 -8.54 -27.59
N LYS A 191 -10.78 -8.71 -27.53
CA LYS A 191 -9.91 -8.51 -28.70
C LYS A 191 -10.25 -9.45 -29.85
N ASP A 192 -10.53 -10.72 -29.57
CA ASP A 192 -10.94 -11.69 -30.59
C ASP A 192 -12.32 -11.35 -31.18
N GLU A 193 -13.26 -10.90 -30.36
CA GLU A 193 -14.58 -10.42 -30.81
C GLU A 193 -14.47 -9.19 -31.71
N LEU A 194 -13.66 -8.20 -31.35
CA LEU A 194 -13.41 -7.02 -32.19
C LEU A 194 -12.81 -7.40 -33.55
N ASN A 195 -11.86 -8.33 -33.58
CA ASN A 195 -11.30 -8.83 -34.84
C ASN A 195 -12.34 -9.58 -35.69
N LYS A 196 -13.28 -10.30 -35.07
CA LYS A 196 -14.40 -10.93 -35.78
C LYS A 196 -15.37 -9.91 -36.35
N LEU A 197 -15.71 -8.85 -35.62
CA LEU A 197 -16.59 -7.77 -36.11
C LEU A 197 -16.08 -7.18 -37.44
N LYS A 198 -14.76 -6.97 -37.54
CA LYS A 198 -14.10 -6.52 -38.77
C LYS A 198 -14.26 -7.47 -39.97
N SER A 199 -14.48 -8.76 -39.70
CA SER A 199 -14.71 -9.77 -40.76
C SER A 199 -16.17 -9.91 -41.16
N ILE A 200 -17.11 -9.52 -40.29
CA ILE A 200 -18.56 -9.66 -40.50
C ILE A 200 -19.11 -8.49 -41.31
N ILE A 201 -18.64 -7.27 -41.03
CA ILE A 201 -19.16 -6.04 -41.63
C ILE A 201 -18.03 -5.29 -42.34
N ASN A 202 -18.30 -4.86 -43.57
CA ASN A 202 -17.41 -3.98 -44.33
C ASN A 202 -18.13 -2.65 -44.61
N LEU A 203 -17.64 -1.57 -44.00
CA LEU A 203 -18.17 -0.22 -44.15
C LEU A 203 -17.04 0.75 -44.57
N PRO A 204 -16.61 0.73 -45.84
CA PRO A 204 -15.39 1.41 -46.30
C PRO A 204 -15.45 2.94 -46.23
N ASP A 205 -16.65 3.53 -46.34
CA ASP A 205 -16.86 4.99 -46.32
C ASP A 205 -17.09 5.53 -44.89
N THR A 206 -16.77 4.74 -43.88
CA THR A 206 -17.03 5.02 -42.47
C THR A 206 -15.76 4.93 -41.63
N HIS A 207 -15.82 5.41 -40.40
CA HIS A 207 -14.72 5.30 -39.43
C HIS A 207 -14.74 3.97 -38.66
N TYR A 208 -15.63 3.04 -39.00
CA TYR A 208 -15.84 1.78 -38.29
C TYR A 208 -14.53 0.98 -38.08
N ASP A 209 -13.80 0.70 -39.16
CA ASP A 209 -12.55 -0.07 -39.10
C ASP A 209 -11.46 0.64 -38.29
N LYS A 210 -11.44 1.97 -38.30
CA LYS A 210 -10.49 2.77 -37.53
C LYS A 210 -10.79 2.69 -36.04
N ILE A 211 -12.06 2.74 -35.66
CA ILE A 211 -12.51 2.56 -34.28
C ILE A 211 -12.12 1.17 -33.79
N VAL A 212 -12.40 0.11 -34.58
CA VAL A 212 -11.99 -1.27 -34.25
C VAL A 212 -10.48 -1.36 -34.04
N ASP A 213 -9.67 -0.80 -34.94
CA ASP A 213 -8.22 -0.83 -34.83
C ASP A 213 -7.71 -0.14 -33.55
N ILE A 214 -8.30 0.99 -33.16
CA ILE A 214 -7.95 1.71 -31.92
C ILE A 214 -8.28 0.85 -30.69
N LEU A 215 -9.43 0.20 -30.67
CA LEU A 215 -9.84 -0.65 -29.55
C LEU A 215 -8.96 -1.91 -29.45
N VAL A 216 -8.61 -2.55 -30.57
CA VAL A 216 -7.69 -3.70 -30.59
C VAL A 216 -6.30 -3.33 -30.08
N GLU A 217 -5.79 -2.16 -30.45
CA GLU A 217 -4.52 -1.63 -29.92
C GLU A 217 -4.63 -1.32 -28.43
N THR A 218 -5.78 -0.82 -27.96
CA THR A 218 -6.04 -0.55 -26.53
C THR A 218 -6.06 -1.85 -25.71
N CYS A 219 -6.74 -2.90 -26.18
CA CYS A 219 -6.68 -4.23 -25.58
C CYS A 219 -5.24 -4.77 -25.52
N THR A 220 -4.49 -4.61 -26.61
CA THR A 220 -3.09 -5.05 -26.66
C THR A 220 -2.23 -4.28 -25.67
N PHE A 221 -2.44 -2.98 -25.52
CA PHE A 221 -1.78 -2.17 -24.52
C PHE A 221 -2.08 -2.64 -23.09
N TYR A 222 -3.34 -2.94 -22.75
CA TYR A 222 -3.69 -3.47 -21.42
C TYR A 222 -3.10 -4.86 -21.16
N GLN A 223 -3.12 -5.77 -22.15
CA GLN A 223 -2.44 -7.07 -22.05
C GLN A 223 -0.96 -6.91 -21.72
N ARG A 224 -0.26 -6.01 -22.42
CA ARG A 224 1.16 -5.72 -22.17
C ARG A 224 1.42 -5.22 -20.76
N LYS A 225 0.52 -4.38 -20.21
CA LYS A 225 0.63 -3.91 -18.82
C LYS A 225 0.50 -5.03 -17.80
N ILE A 226 -0.43 -5.96 -18.01
CA ILE A 226 -0.57 -7.16 -17.18
C ILE A 226 0.69 -8.04 -17.29
N ILE A 227 1.21 -8.24 -18.50
CA ILE A 227 2.45 -9.01 -18.74
C ILE A 227 3.63 -8.40 -18.00
N ILE A 228 3.85 -7.08 -18.08
CA ILE A 228 4.91 -6.40 -17.32
C ILE A 228 4.76 -6.65 -15.81
N ARG A 229 3.53 -6.77 -15.30
CA ARG A 229 3.26 -7.03 -13.89
C ARG A 229 3.45 -8.49 -13.49
N ILE A 230 3.23 -9.43 -14.41
CA ILE A 230 3.54 -10.85 -14.23
C ILE A 230 5.05 -11.06 -14.23
N ASP A 231 5.79 -10.40 -15.12
CA ASP A 231 7.26 -10.49 -15.23
C ASP A 231 8.01 -10.00 -13.96
N GLN A 232 7.39 -9.13 -13.17
CA GLN A 232 7.94 -8.74 -11.86
C GLN A 232 7.81 -9.81 -10.78
N ASP A 233 6.97 -10.82 -11.00
CA ASP A 233 6.64 -11.86 -10.04
C ASP A 233 7.43 -13.12 -10.37
N GLU A 234 8.58 -13.29 -9.73
CA GLU A 234 9.50 -14.40 -9.98
C GLU A 234 8.84 -15.78 -9.80
N SER A 235 7.74 -15.86 -9.05
CA SER A 235 6.99 -17.12 -8.85
C SER A 235 6.23 -17.58 -10.10
N ARG A 236 6.00 -16.68 -11.06
CA ARG A 236 5.17 -16.91 -12.27
C ARG A 236 5.96 -17.03 -13.57
N ASN A 237 7.29 -17.15 -13.49
CA ASN A 237 8.18 -17.18 -14.67
C ASN A 237 7.92 -18.34 -15.66
N ASN A 238 7.18 -19.38 -15.26
CA ASN A 238 6.82 -20.52 -16.10
C ASN A 238 5.31 -20.57 -16.42
N ASP A 239 4.57 -19.50 -16.14
CA ASP A 239 3.15 -19.44 -16.47
C ASP A 239 2.96 -19.19 -17.97
N GLY A 240 2.01 -19.91 -18.57
CA GLY A 240 1.55 -19.71 -19.93
C GLY A 240 0.03 -19.71 -20.01
N TYR A 241 -0.51 -19.43 -21.19
CA TYR A 241 -1.95 -19.47 -21.45
C TYR A 241 -2.24 -20.16 -22.78
N ILE A 242 -3.46 -20.68 -22.92
CA ILE A 242 -3.90 -21.36 -24.14
C ILE A 242 -4.95 -20.51 -24.83
N GLN A 243 -4.73 -20.21 -26.11
CA GLN A 243 -5.70 -19.53 -26.98
C GLN A 243 -5.84 -20.33 -28.27
N ASN A 244 -7.07 -20.63 -28.69
CA ASN A 244 -7.35 -21.39 -29.90
C ASN A 244 -6.54 -22.70 -30.02
N PHE A 245 -6.43 -23.46 -28.93
CA PHE A 245 -5.66 -24.71 -28.81
C PHE A 245 -4.14 -24.56 -29.02
N GLN A 246 -3.61 -23.34 -28.98
CA GLN A 246 -2.18 -23.06 -29.02
C GLN A 246 -1.73 -22.49 -27.68
N GLU A 247 -0.57 -22.94 -27.22
CA GLU A 247 0.06 -22.48 -25.98
C GLU A 247 0.93 -21.25 -26.26
N TYR A 248 0.82 -20.26 -25.39
CA TYR A 248 1.49 -18.98 -25.44
C TYR A 248 2.13 -18.67 -24.09
N ASP A 249 3.22 -17.93 -24.14
CA ASP A 249 3.92 -17.47 -22.94
C ASP A 249 3.54 -16.01 -22.68
N PHE A 250 3.65 -15.55 -21.44
CA PHE A 250 3.47 -14.13 -21.11
C PHE A 250 4.68 -13.30 -21.56
N LEU A 251 4.89 -13.17 -22.88
CA LEU A 251 6.00 -12.45 -23.49
C LEU A 251 5.53 -11.22 -24.26
N LEU A 252 6.19 -10.08 -24.03
CA LEU A 252 5.90 -8.84 -24.75
C LEU A 252 6.08 -8.95 -26.27
N THR A 253 6.92 -9.87 -26.74
CA THR A 253 7.14 -10.13 -28.17
C THR A 253 5.96 -10.80 -28.85
N GLN A 254 5.09 -11.49 -28.10
CA GLN A 254 3.88 -12.13 -28.60
C GLN A 254 2.69 -11.14 -28.65
N HIS A 255 2.77 -10.04 -27.88
CA HIS A 255 1.74 -8.99 -27.80
C HIS A 255 2.25 -7.65 -28.32
N CYS A 256 2.70 -7.59 -29.57
CA CYS A 256 3.20 -6.35 -30.18
C CYS A 256 2.07 -5.38 -30.55
N LEU A 257 2.26 -4.09 -30.24
CA LEU A 257 1.45 -3.01 -30.79
C LEU A 257 1.68 -2.95 -32.31
N LYS A 258 0.62 -3.00 -33.11
CA LYS A 258 0.74 -2.91 -34.58
C LYS A 258 0.82 -1.46 -35.03
N ARG A 259 0.31 -0.53 -34.20
CA ARG A 259 0.31 0.91 -34.46
C ARG A 259 0.98 1.64 -33.31
N PRO A 260 1.70 2.76 -33.57
CA PRO A 260 2.48 3.45 -32.54
C PRO A 260 1.63 4.32 -31.59
N TYR A 261 0.32 4.10 -31.50
CA TYR A 261 -0.59 4.94 -30.71
C TYR A 261 -0.16 5.03 -29.24
N PHE A 262 0.10 3.89 -28.61
CA PHE A 262 0.45 3.81 -27.19
C PHE A 262 1.95 3.62 -26.92
N GLU A 263 2.80 3.72 -27.95
CA GLU A 263 4.23 3.40 -27.87
C GLU A 263 4.96 4.23 -26.80
N LYS A 264 4.62 5.52 -26.67
CA LYS A 264 5.19 6.41 -25.65
C LYS A 264 4.93 5.88 -24.23
N TRP A 265 3.69 5.50 -23.93
CA TRP A 265 3.32 5.01 -22.61
C TRP A 265 3.81 3.58 -22.38
N ASP A 266 3.75 2.73 -23.40
CA ASP A 266 4.26 1.35 -23.33
C ASP A 266 5.76 1.33 -23.05
N SER A 267 6.53 2.14 -23.77
CA SER A 267 7.97 2.32 -23.52
C SER A 267 8.22 2.87 -22.12
N TYR A 268 7.41 3.80 -21.64
CA TYR A 268 7.54 4.31 -20.28
C TYR A 268 7.26 3.23 -19.23
N SER A 269 6.19 2.45 -19.41
CA SER A 269 5.81 1.35 -18.52
C SER A 269 6.94 0.33 -18.40
N GLN A 270 7.53 -0.06 -19.54
CA GLN A 270 8.71 -0.92 -19.54
C GLN A 270 9.88 -0.26 -18.78
N ASN A 271 10.27 0.97 -19.15
CA ASN A 271 11.44 1.63 -18.58
C ASN A 271 11.36 1.97 -17.09
N HIS A 272 10.15 2.13 -16.53
CA HIS A 272 9.96 2.58 -15.15
C HIS A 272 9.49 1.46 -14.20
N PHE A 273 8.94 0.39 -14.76
CA PHE A 273 8.41 -0.74 -14.00
C PHE A 273 9.05 -2.08 -14.36
N TYR A 274 10.07 -2.17 -15.23
CA TYR A 274 10.85 -3.41 -15.31
C TYR A 274 11.50 -3.75 -13.96
N SER A 275 11.95 -5.00 -13.78
CA SER A 275 12.46 -5.52 -12.50
C SER A 275 13.47 -4.57 -11.84
N GLU A 276 13.45 -4.50 -10.50
CA GLU A 276 14.28 -3.52 -9.77
C GLU A 276 15.79 -3.74 -9.97
N SER A 277 16.18 -4.98 -10.28
CA SER A 277 17.54 -5.43 -10.60
C SER A 277 18.00 -5.08 -12.03
N SER A 278 17.12 -4.58 -12.91
CA SER A 278 17.48 -4.24 -14.29
C SER A 278 18.35 -2.99 -14.38
N GLN A 279 19.57 -3.15 -14.93
CA GLN A 279 20.48 -2.04 -15.19
C GLN A 279 19.95 -1.09 -16.29
N GLU A 280 19.15 -1.60 -17.22
CA GLU A 280 18.54 -0.82 -18.30
C GLU A 280 17.54 0.20 -17.74
N ARG A 281 16.69 -0.24 -16.80
CA ARG A 281 15.77 0.63 -16.05
C ARG A 281 16.50 1.82 -15.41
N VAL A 282 17.60 1.54 -14.70
CA VAL A 282 18.42 2.56 -14.05
C VAL A 282 19.00 3.55 -15.05
N ASN A 283 19.48 3.07 -16.19
CA ASN A 283 20.07 3.90 -17.24
C ASN A 283 19.02 4.80 -17.92
N CYS A 284 17.84 4.26 -18.21
CA CYS A 284 16.71 5.01 -18.78
C CYS A 284 16.24 6.12 -17.83
N LEU A 285 15.96 5.80 -16.56
CA LEU A 285 15.59 6.78 -15.54
C LEU A 285 16.63 7.90 -15.38
N LYS A 286 17.92 7.55 -15.31
CA LYS A 286 19.01 8.53 -15.23
C LYS A 286 19.04 9.45 -16.46
N LYS A 287 18.84 8.89 -17.66
CA LYS A 287 18.83 9.65 -18.92
C LYS A 287 17.64 10.60 -18.97
N ASP A 288 16.45 10.13 -18.60
CA ASP A 288 15.23 10.93 -18.58
C ASP A 288 15.35 12.09 -17.60
N VAL A 289 15.76 11.84 -16.35
CA VAL A 289 15.94 12.90 -15.36
C VAL A 289 17.05 13.88 -15.76
N LYS A 290 18.17 13.40 -16.32
CA LYS A 290 19.23 14.28 -16.82
C LYS A 290 18.73 15.19 -17.94
N ARG A 291 17.82 14.71 -18.80
CA ARG A 291 17.17 15.55 -19.82
C ARG A 291 16.29 16.59 -19.14
N LEU A 292 15.40 16.17 -18.24
CA LEU A 292 14.47 17.06 -17.53
C LEU A 292 15.19 18.20 -16.78
N LEU A 293 16.23 17.86 -16.01
CA LEU A 293 17.02 18.84 -15.26
C LEU A 293 17.76 19.84 -16.18
N LYS A 294 18.11 19.45 -17.41
CA LYS A 294 18.75 20.35 -18.39
C LYS A 294 17.76 21.25 -19.12
N THR A 295 16.59 20.73 -19.49
CA THR A 295 15.60 21.47 -20.30
C THR A 295 14.67 22.36 -19.48
N GLY A 296 14.49 22.06 -18.19
CA GLY A 296 13.50 22.74 -17.34
C GLY A 296 14.05 23.72 -16.31
N ASN A 297 15.38 23.94 -16.21
CA ASN A 297 16.01 24.62 -15.07
C ASN A 297 15.58 24.05 -13.69
N GLY A 298 15.08 22.81 -13.65
CA GLY A 298 14.54 22.17 -12.45
C GLY A 298 13.05 22.41 -12.16
N GLU A 299 12.32 23.16 -13.00
CA GLU A 299 10.86 23.30 -12.88
C GLU A 299 10.13 22.08 -13.47
N ILE A 300 9.16 21.56 -12.71
CA ILE A 300 8.32 20.42 -13.08
C ILE A 300 7.10 20.97 -13.82
N LYS A 301 6.87 20.50 -15.05
CA LYS A 301 5.80 21.00 -15.91
C LYS A 301 4.61 20.06 -16.04
N SER A 302 4.81 18.79 -15.72
CA SER A 302 3.81 17.75 -15.98
C SER A 302 3.88 16.62 -14.95
N PHE A 303 2.79 15.88 -14.79
CA PHE A 303 2.71 14.72 -13.90
C PHE A 303 3.67 13.61 -14.34
N TYR A 304 3.83 13.41 -15.66
CA TYR A 304 4.86 12.53 -16.20
C TYR A 304 6.28 12.87 -15.70
N GLU A 305 6.65 14.15 -15.69
CA GLU A 305 7.96 14.61 -15.18
C GLU A 305 8.06 14.40 -13.67
N ALA A 306 6.99 14.72 -12.94
CA ALA A 306 6.91 14.52 -11.49
C ALA A 306 7.12 13.04 -11.12
N HIS A 307 6.43 12.11 -11.77
CA HIS A 307 6.57 10.67 -11.52
C HIS A 307 8.02 10.18 -11.75
N SER A 308 8.64 10.62 -12.86
CA SER A 308 10.02 10.26 -13.20
C SER A 308 11.00 10.74 -12.13
N LEU A 309 10.85 11.99 -11.65
CA LEU A 309 11.67 12.56 -10.58
C LEU A 309 11.43 11.86 -9.23
N ILE A 310 10.17 11.53 -8.89
CA ILE A 310 9.84 10.78 -7.67
C ILE A 310 10.56 9.44 -7.66
N LYS A 311 10.45 8.66 -8.75
CA LYS A 311 11.11 7.36 -8.87
C LYS A 311 12.63 7.50 -8.77
N TYR A 312 13.21 8.51 -9.42
CA TYR A 312 14.65 8.74 -9.36
C TYR A 312 15.15 9.09 -7.96
N TYR A 313 14.52 10.07 -7.29
CA TYR A 313 14.93 10.51 -5.95
C TYR A 313 14.53 9.56 -4.82
N LYS A 314 13.70 8.54 -5.10
CA LYS A 314 13.45 7.43 -4.17
C LYS A 314 14.38 6.25 -4.41
N ASP A 315 14.45 5.75 -5.64
CA ASP A 315 15.03 4.43 -5.95
C ASP A 315 16.50 4.53 -6.40
N ILE A 316 16.91 5.61 -7.07
CA ILE A 316 18.22 5.71 -7.74
C ILE A 316 19.19 6.62 -6.99
N ASN A 317 18.74 7.79 -6.57
CA ASN A 317 19.54 8.77 -5.82
C ASN A 317 18.70 9.34 -4.67
N PRO A 318 18.58 8.60 -3.55
CA PRO A 318 17.78 8.99 -2.39
C PRO A 318 18.04 10.42 -1.92
N ASP A 319 17.05 11.32 -2.10
CA ASP A 319 17.14 12.71 -1.64
C ASP A 319 15.77 13.21 -1.16
N LEU A 320 15.63 13.30 0.16
CA LEU A 320 14.41 13.73 0.81
C LEU A 320 14.04 15.18 0.47
N ASN A 321 15.01 16.09 0.42
CA ASN A 321 14.75 17.51 0.16
C ASN A 321 14.25 17.72 -1.26
N SER A 322 14.82 16.98 -2.22
CA SER A 322 14.36 17.04 -3.62
C SER A 322 12.96 16.45 -3.78
N LEU A 323 12.64 15.34 -3.10
CA LEU A 323 11.27 14.81 -3.09
C LEU A 323 10.26 15.79 -2.47
N GLU A 324 10.58 16.40 -1.33
CA GLU A 324 9.69 17.36 -0.68
C GLU A 324 9.40 18.57 -1.56
N LYS A 325 10.38 19.05 -2.35
CA LYS A 325 10.19 20.15 -3.31
C LYS A 325 9.18 19.82 -4.42
N ILE A 326 9.02 18.54 -4.79
CA ILE A 326 8.01 18.12 -5.78
C ILE A 326 6.59 18.46 -5.29
N SER A 327 6.36 18.51 -3.98
CA SER A 327 5.05 18.85 -3.40
C SER A 327 4.53 20.21 -3.85
N ASN A 328 5.43 21.15 -4.16
CA ASN A 328 5.06 22.47 -4.66
C ASN A 328 4.31 22.37 -5.99
N PHE A 329 4.74 21.49 -6.90
CA PHE A 329 4.07 21.29 -8.18
C PHE A 329 2.61 20.87 -7.99
N PHE A 330 2.35 19.87 -7.15
CA PHE A 330 0.99 19.41 -6.86
C PHE A 330 0.15 20.46 -6.13
N THR A 331 0.76 21.25 -5.25
CA THR A 331 0.06 22.32 -4.51
C THR A 331 -0.42 23.45 -5.43
N PHE A 332 0.35 23.79 -6.46
CA PHE A 332 -0.01 24.84 -7.40
C PHE A 332 -0.83 24.36 -8.62
N PHE A 333 -0.95 23.05 -8.82
CA PHE A 333 -1.76 22.47 -9.89
C PHE A 333 -3.24 22.78 -9.67
N LYS A 334 -3.89 23.31 -10.72
CA LYS A 334 -5.32 23.63 -10.70
C LYS A 334 -6.07 22.60 -11.56
N PRO A 335 -6.87 21.71 -10.95
CA PRO A 335 -7.64 20.73 -11.71
C PRO A 335 -8.67 21.44 -12.60
N LYS A 336 -8.81 21.00 -13.86
CA LYS A 336 -9.78 21.54 -14.82
C LYS A 336 -11.02 20.65 -14.93
N SER A 337 -10.92 19.39 -14.51
CA SER A 337 -11.97 18.37 -14.58
C SER A 337 -12.13 17.62 -13.26
N ASP A 338 -13.23 16.88 -13.12
CA ASP A 338 -13.46 15.99 -11.99
C ASP A 338 -12.38 14.90 -11.92
N PHE A 339 -11.97 14.36 -13.08
CA PHE A 339 -10.86 13.43 -13.18
C PHE A 339 -9.52 14.04 -12.77
N ASP A 340 -9.22 15.31 -13.10
CA ASP A 340 -7.98 15.96 -12.67
C ASP A 340 -7.88 16.08 -11.15
N LYS A 341 -9.01 16.33 -10.48
CA LYS A 341 -9.06 16.40 -9.01
C LYS A 341 -8.74 15.04 -8.40
N PHE A 342 -9.31 13.97 -8.96
CA PHE A 342 -8.99 12.61 -8.57
C PHE A 342 -7.51 12.27 -8.82
N ALA A 343 -7.00 12.59 -10.01
CA ALA A 343 -5.60 12.38 -10.39
C ALA A 343 -4.63 13.11 -9.45
N LEU A 344 -4.93 14.36 -9.10
CA LEU A 344 -4.16 15.15 -8.14
C LEU A 344 -4.12 14.47 -6.76
N ASN A 345 -5.27 14.00 -6.26
CA ASN A 345 -5.36 13.36 -4.95
C ASN A 345 -4.59 12.04 -4.89
N VAL A 346 -4.72 11.18 -5.91
CA VAL A 346 -3.99 9.90 -6.01
C VAL A 346 -2.48 10.17 -6.10
N SER A 347 -2.07 11.08 -6.98
CA SER A 347 -0.65 11.40 -7.20
C SER A 347 0.01 12.12 -6.02
N THR A 348 -0.75 12.93 -5.27
CA THR A 348 -0.26 13.53 -4.02
C THR A 348 -0.04 12.45 -2.95
N ASN A 349 -0.98 11.51 -2.81
CA ASN A 349 -0.83 10.36 -1.91
C ASN A 349 0.37 9.49 -2.30
N TYR A 350 0.61 9.30 -3.60
CA TYR A 350 1.79 8.63 -4.10
C TYR A 350 3.08 9.34 -3.69
N LEU A 351 3.20 10.65 -3.93
CA LEU A 351 4.38 11.42 -3.54
C LEU A 351 4.64 11.29 -2.04
N MET A 352 3.63 11.52 -1.21
CA MET A 352 3.75 11.43 0.25
C MET A 352 4.18 10.04 0.70
N ASN A 353 3.61 8.99 0.11
CA ASN A 353 4.04 7.62 0.35
C ASN A 353 5.52 7.38 0.00
N ASN A 354 6.03 7.97 -1.08
CA ASN A 354 7.44 7.86 -1.45
C ASN A 354 8.36 8.71 -0.55
N ILE A 355 7.89 9.86 -0.05
CA ILE A 355 8.59 10.63 0.99
C ILE A 355 8.72 9.81 2.27
N LEU A 356 7.64 9.15 2.70
CA LEU A 356 7.68 8.27 3.87
C LEU A 356 8.71 7.16 3.73
N SER A 357 8.86 6.58 2.54
CA SER A 357 9.85 5.53 2.29
C SER A 357 11.27 5.96 2.70
N LEU A 358 11.63 7.23 2.54
CA LEU A 358 12.91 7.74 3.00
C LEU A 358 12.85 8.14 4.48
N LYS A 359 11.82 8.89 4.90
CA LYS A 359 11.69 9.39 6.29
C LYS A 359 11.68 8.26 7.33
N ILE A 360 11.02 7.13 7.03
CA ILE A 360 10.86 6.02 7.97
C ILE A 360 12.21 5.36 8.34
N THR A 361 13.25 5.53 7.53
CA THR A 361 14.58 4.95 7.82
C THR A 361 15.32 5.69 8.93
N THR A 362 14.98 6.95 9.19
CA THR A 362 15.65 7.80 10.18
C THR A 362 14.74 8.21 11.34
N VAL A 363 13.45 7.84 11.28
CA VAL A 363 12.44 8.27 12.26
C VAL A 363 12.66 7.63 13.63
N LYS A 364 12.44 8.40 14.70
CA LYS A 364 12.44 7.87 16.07
C LYS A 364 11.04 7.44 16.50
N LEU A 365 10.95 6.54 17.48
CA LEU A 365 9.68 6.01 18.00
C LEU A 365 8.70 7.11 18.47
N GLN A 366 9.24 8.21 19.01
CA GLN A 366 8.45 9.35 19.49
C GLN A 366 7.75 10.11 18.36
N GLU A 367 8.29 10.08 17.14
CA GLU A 367 7.77 10.84 15.99
C GLU A 367 6.65 10.09 15.24
N ILE A 368 6.46 8.80 15.52
CA ILE A 368 5.46 7.96 14.86
C ILE A 368 4.03 8.50 15.01
N ASP A 369 3.67 9.09 16.16
CA ASP A 369 2.32 9.63 16.35
C ASP A 369 2.07 10.85 15.47
N SER A 370 3.11 11.67 15.26
CA SER A 370 3.06 12.81 14.34
C SER A 370 2.87 12.33 12.91
N LEU A 371 3.61 11.30 12.48
CA LEU A 371 3.46 10.71 11.15
C LEU A 371 2.04 10.15 10.96
N ILE A 372 1.52 9.38 11.92
CA ILE A 372 0.15 8.85 11.83
C ILE A 372 -0.88 9.99 11.69
N SER A 373 -0.70 11.07 12.46
CA SER A 373 -1.58 12.26 12.38
C SER A 373 -1.49 12.98 11.03
N GLU A 374 -0.28 13.14 10.49
CA GLU A 374 -0.03 13.72 9.17
C GLU A 374 -0.76 12.93 8.07
N TYR A 375 -0.61 11.60 8.05
CA TYR A 375 -1.27 10.75 7.05
C TYR A 375 -2.78 10.69 7.22
N LYS A 376 -3.32 10.75 8.43
CA LYS A 376 -4.77 10.88 8.63
C LYS A 376 -5.31 12.16 8.01
N LYS A 377 -4.67 13.30 8.25
CA LYS A 377 -5.08 14.60 7.66
C LYS A 377 -4.98 14.60 6.13
N LEU A 378 -3.93 13.99 5.58
CA LEU A 378 -3.78 13.83 4.14
C LEU A 378 -4.94 13.01 3.55
N GLN A 379 -5.31 11.90 4.18
CA GLN A 379 -6.36 11.02 3.69
C GLN A 379 -7.75 11.65 3.87
N GLU A 380 -7.99 12.38 4.97
CA GLU A 380 -9.21 13.16 5.19
C GLU A 380 -9.40 14.25 4.12
N SER A 381 -8.32 14.97 3.77
CA SER A 381 -8.38 16.04 2.76
C SER A 381 -8.48 15.51 1.32
N SER A 382 -7.77 14.43 1.00
CA SER A 382 -7.76 13.84 -0.35
C SER A 382 -8.91 12.84 -0.60
N SER A 383 -9.59 12.39 0.46
CA SER A 383 -10.57 11.29 0.40
C SER A 383 -10.02 9.95 -0.11
N ILE A 384 -8.69 9.78 -0.18
CA ILE A 384 -8.03 8.54 -0.59
C ILE A 384 -7.51 7.84 0.66
N ASN A 385 -8.12 6.72 1.08
CA ASN A 385 -7.63 5.96 2.23
C ASN A 385 -6.48 5.02 1.85
N ASN A 386 -5.36 5.61 1.41
CA ASN A 386 -4.17 4.88 0.98
C ASN A 386 -3.62 3.99 2.12
N PHE A 387 -3.45 2.69 1.87
CA PHE A 387 -2.90 1.74 2.85
C PHE A 387 -1.37 1.77 2.97
N PHE A 388 -0.65 2.18 1.92
CA PHE A 388 0.81 2.08 1.85
C PHE A 388 1.56 2.76 3.02
N PRO A 389 1.13 3.94 3.52
CA PRO A 389 1.80 4.56 4.65
C PRO A 389 1.77 3.70 5.91
N TYR A 390 0.61 3.13 6.23
CA TYR A 390 0.44 2.31 7.42
C TYR A 390 1.12 0.94 7.27
N PHE A 391 1.14 0.38 6.07
CA PHE A 391 1.97 -0.80 5.75
C PHE A 391 3.44 -0.57 6.12
N LYS A 392 4.03 0.56 5.69
CA LYS A 392 5.43 0.91 5.97
C LYS A 392 5.69 1.16 7.46
N ILE A 393 4.79 1.88 8.13
CA ILE A 393 4.91 2.16 9.57
C ILE A 393 4.80 0.85 10.37
N CYS A 394 3.88 -0.06 10.02
CA CYS A 394 3.79 -1.39 10.62
C CYS A 394 5.08 -2.18 10.45
N GLY A 395 5.67 -2.18 9.24
CA GLY A 395 6.95 -2.84 8.97
C GLY A 395 8.09 -2.28 9.82
N PHE A 396 8.18 -0.95 9.93
CA PHE A 396 9.16 -0.28 10.79
C PHE A 396 8.97 -0.65 12.27
N LEU A 397 7.75 -0.58 12.79
CA LEU A 397 7.47 -0.88 14.21
C LEU A 397 7.71 -2.35 14.54
N LYS A 398 7.35 -3.27 13.64
CA LYS A 398 7.68 -4.71 13.79
C LYS A 398 9.19 -4.90 13.89
N LYS A 399 9.95 -4.35 12.94
CA LYS A 399 11.41 -4.45 12.94
C LYS A 399 12.03 -3.81 14.19
N TYR A 400 11.54 -2.64 14.61
CA TYR A 400 12.00 -1.98 15.84
C TYR A 400 11.82 -2.89 17.07
N ILE A 401 10.69 -3.58 17.17
CA ILE A 401 10.42 -4.52 18.26
C ILE A 401 11.37 -5.72 18.19
N GLU A 402 11.58 -6.29 17.00
CA GLU A 402 12.49 -7.42 16.75
C GLU A 402 13.96 -7.06 17.06
N ASP A 403 14.41 -5.86 16.68
CA ASP A 403 15.81 -5.43 16.88
C ASP A 403 16.12 -5.11 18.35
N ASN A 404 15.12 -4.74 19.16
CA ASN A 404 15.29 -4.34 20.55
C ASN A 404 15.04 -5.47 21.56
N ILE A 405 14.60 -6.66 21.12
CA ILE A 405 14.33 -7.82 21.99
C ILE A 405 15.60 -8.66 22.21
N SER A 406 16.58 -8.12 22.94
CA SER A 406 17.74 -8.90 23.40
C SER A 406 17.54 -9.38 24.84
N LEU A 407 17.66 -10.69 25.08
CA LEU A 407 17.67 -11.28 26.42
C LEU A 407 18.88 -10.85 27.25
N GLU A 408 19.99 -10.48 26.61
CA GLU A 408 21.25 -10.12 27.25
C GLU A 408 21.24 -8.68 27.82
N ASP A 409 20.42 -7.79 27.23
CA ASP A 409 20.33 -6.35 27.57
C ASP A 409 18.94 -5.95 28.14
N LEU A 410 18.20 -6.90 28.72
CA LEU A 410 16.87 -6.65 29.28
C LEU A 410 16.94 -5.66 30.46
N ASN A 411 16.54 -4.42 30.22
CA ASN A 411 16.31 -3.40 31.24
C ASN A 411 14.87 -2.85 31.17
N ILE A 412 14.39 -2.24 32.27
CA ILE A 412 13.01 -1.72 32.38
C ILE A 412 12.69 -0.69 31.29
N SER A 413 13.64 0.17 30.95
CA SER A 413 13.46 1.21 29.92
C SER A 413 13.25 0.62 28.53
N ASN A 414 13.97 -0.45 28.18
CA ASN A 414 13.86 -1.12 26.90
C ASN A 414 12.50 -1.84 26.80
N LEU A 415 12.11 -2.57 27.85
CA LEU A 415 10.77 -3.18 27.93
C LEU A 415 9.64 -2.16 27.78
N ALA A 416 9.74 -0.99 28.43
CA ALA A 416 8.75 0.08 28.29
C ALA A 416 8.68 0.63 26.85
N ASN A 417 9.82 0.83 26.19
CA ASN A 417 9.88 1.29 24.80
C ASN A 417 9.29 0.26 23.82
N ILE A 418 9.55 -1.03 24.04
CA ILE A 418 8.97 -2.13 23.25
C ILE A 418 7.45 -2.16 23.41
N GLU A 419 6.94 -1.96 24.63
CA GLU A 419 5.49 -1.87 24.86
C GLU A 419 4.86 -0.68 24.15
N ILE A 420 5.49 0.49 24.24
CA ILE A 420 5.03 1.69 23.51
C ILE A 420 5.01 1.41 22.00
N ALA A 421 6.05 0.75 21.46
CA ALA A 421 6.12 0.37 20.06
C ALA A 421 5.02 -0.62 19.68
N LEU A 422 4.72 -1.61 20.53
CA LEU A 422 3.65 -2.58 20.29
C LEU A 422 2.26 -1.94 20.31
N GLU A 423 1.99 -1.01 21.22
CA GLU A 423 0.72 -0.28 21.25
C GLU A 423 0.56 0.61 20.01
N LYS A 424 1.63 1.29 19.59
CA LYS A 424 1.67 2.02 18.32
C LYS A 424 1.43 1.10 17.12
N LEU A 425 2.02 -0.10 17.14
CA LEU A 425 1.84 -1.10 16.09
C LEU A 425 0.38 -1.56 16.00
N LYS A 426 -0.28 -1.83 17.14
CA LYS A 426 -1.71 -2.18 17.17
C LYS A 426 -2.60 -1.08 16.59
N LEU A 427 -2.35 0.17 17.00
CA LEU A 427 -3.09 1.32 16.50
C LEU A 427 -2.90 1.48 14.98
N CYS A 428 -1.66 1.43 14.51
CA CYS A 428 -1.32 1.54 13.10
C CYS A 428 -1.88 0.36 12.28
N PHE A 429 -1.83 -0.85 12.82
CA PHE A 429 -2.36 -2.05 12.17
C PHE A 429 -3.88 -1.97 11.95
N LYS A 430 -4.62 -1.39 12.91
CA LYS A 430 -6.06 -1.12 12.72
C LYS A 430 -6.31 -0.18 11.53
N LEU A 431 -5.50 0.87 11.40
CA LEU A 431 -5.58 1.79 10.27
C LEU A 431 -5.19 1.11 8.96
N TYR A 432 -4.12 0.32 8.96
CA TYR A 432 -3.69 -0.47 7.82
C TYR A 432 -4.81 -1.39 7.33
N LYS A 433 -5.42 -2.18 8.22
CA LYS A 433 -6.49 -3.13 7.88
C LYS A 433 -7.70 -2.44 7.23
N ASN A 434 -8.17 -1.35 7.83
CA ASN A 434 -9.31 -0.59 7.30
C ASN A 434 -8.98 0.03 5.93
N ASN A 435 -7.81 0.64 5.80
CA ASN A 435 -7.38 1.26 4.56
C ASN A 435 -7.07 0.25 3.46
N PHE A 436 -6.58 -0.94 3.81
CA PHE A 436 -6.32 -2.02 2.88
C PHE A 436 -7.62 -2.47 2.22
N GLN A 437 -8.64 -2.81 3.01
CA GLN A 437 -9.96 -3.19 2.52
C GLN A 437 -10.58 -2.08 1.67
N TRP A 438 -10.41 -0.82 2.09
CA TRP A 438 -10.87 0.31 1.30
C TRP A 438 -10.12 0.41 -0.04
N SER A 439 -8.79 0.36 -0.02
CA SER A 439 -7.95 0.55 -1.21
C SER A 439 -8.19 -0.54 -2.25
N GLU A 440 -8.35 -1.79 -1.83
CA GLU A 440 -8.65 -2.93 -2.69
C GLU A 440 -9.89 -2.69 -3.58
N ASN A 441 -10.86 -1.92 -3.10
CA ASN A 441 -12.11 -1.66 -3.83
C ASN A 441 -12.12 -0.34 -4.63
N HIS A 442 -11.18 0.60 -4.39
CA HIS A 442 -11.25 1.96 -4.94
C HIS A 442 -9.93 2.49 -5.54
N LEU A 443 -8.79 1.86 -5.25
CA LEU A 443 -7.47 2.34 -5.64
C LEU A 443 -6.74 1.29 -6.49
N TYR A 444 -6.94 1.34 -7.80
CA TYR A 444 -6.34 0.38 -8.74
C TYR A 444 -4.91 0.77 -9.14
N TYR A 445 -4.64 2.08 -9.20
CA TYR A 445 -3.34 2.62 -9.60
C TYR A 445 -2.71 3.41 -8.46
N ALA A 446 -1.40 3.22 -8.28
CA ALA A 446 -0.65 3.99 -7.29
C ALA A 446 -0.43 5.45 -7.72
N TYR A 447 -0.46 5.74 -9.01
CA TYR A 447 -0.23 7.06 -9.58
C TYR A 447 -1.19 7.32 -10.75
N GLN A 448 -1.67 8.56 -10.90
CA GLN A 448 -2.70 8.91 -11.88
C GLN A 448 -2.39 10.26 -12.53
N MET A 449 -2.30 10.28 -13.86
CA MET A 449 -2.11 11.51 -14.63
C MET A 449 -3.43 12.28 -14.81
N PRO A 450 -3.37 13.62 -14.97
CA PRO A 450 -4.54 14.43 -15.31
C PRO A 450 -5.05 14.08 -16.71
N PHE A 451 -6.27 14.52 -17.01
CA PHE A 451 -7.01 14.17 -18.23
C PHE A 451 -6.20 14.49 -19.49
N GLU A 452 -5.65 15.71 -19.60
CA GLU A 452 -4.89 16.15 -20.77
C GLU A 452 -3.62 15.30 -21.01
N GLU A 453 -2.91 14.89 -19.94
CA GLU A 453 -1.71 14.04 -20.06
C GLU A 453 -2.04 12.56 -20.29
N SER A 454 -3.30 12.18 -20.05
CA SER A 454 -3.83 10.83 -20.24
C SER A 454 -4.44 10.60 -21.62
N ASN A 455 -4.19 11.51 -22.56
CA ASN A 455 -4.69 11.45 -23.93
C ASN A 455 -3.58 11.15 -24.95
N VAL A 456 -3.89 10.34 -25.96
CA VAL A 456 -3.09 10.16 -27.17
C VAL A 456 -3.82 10.79 -28.35
N ASN A 457 -3.14 11.68 -29.07
CA ASN A 457 -3.68 12.20 -30.32
C ASN A 457 -3.52 11.16 -31.44
N ILE A 458 -4.63 10.79 -32.08
CA ILE A 458 -4.68 9.84 -33.20
C ILE A 458 -5.37 10.52 -34.38
N VAL A 459 -4.68 10.52 -35.53
CA VAL A 459 -5.23 10.98 -36.81
C VAL A 459 -6.03 9.85 -37.45
N ILE A 460 -7.33 10.08 -37.68
CA ILE A 460 -8.25 9.11 -38.29
C ILE A 460 -8.17 9.19 -39.81
N ASP A 461 -8.28 10.42 -40.33
CA ASP A 461 -8.15 10.81 -41.73
C ASP A 461 -7.58 12.25 -41.83
N ASP A 462 -7.48 12.81 -43.03
CA ASP A 462 -6.87 14.12 -43.28
C ASP A 462 -7.59 15.29 -42.59
N GLU A 463 -8.86 15.12 -42.20
CA GLU A 463 -9.70 16.18 -41.62
C GLU A 463 -10.05 15.92 -40.14
N LEU A 464 -9.88 14.69 -39.65
CA LEU A 464 -10.28 14.27 -38.32
C LEU A 464 -9.13 13.69 -37.51
N SER A 465 -8.84 14.34 -36.38
CA SER A 465 -8.04 13.79 -35.28
C SER A 465 -8.86 13.68 -34.00
N ILE A 466 -8.62 12.62 -33.23
CA ILE A 466 -9.24 12.41 -31.92
C ILE A 466 -8.18 12.28 -30.82
N ASN A 467 -8.52 12.68 -29.61
CA ASN A 467 -7.67 12.52 -28.43
C ASN A 467 -8.16 11.31 -27.63
N VAL A 468 -7.62 10.12 -27.89
CA VAL A 468 -8.03 8.90 -27.20
C VAL A 468 -7.55 8.94 -25.75
N PHE A 469 -8.50 8.91 -24.83
CA PHE A 469 -8.30 8.91 -23.40
C PHE A 469 -7.99 7.50 -22.89
N SER A 470 -6.90 7.37 -22.14
CA SER A 470 -6.55 6.16 -21.42
C SER A 470 -6.33 6.47 -19.94
N PRO A 471 -7.28 6.11 -19.06
CA PRO A 471 -7.21 6.45 -17.64
C PRO A 471 -5.97 5.85 -16.98
N SER A 472 -5.58 4.63 -17.33
CA SER A 472 -4.43 4.00 -16.72
C SER A 472 -3.09 4.43 -17.31
N SER A 473 -3.08 5.05 -18.49
CA SER A 473 -1.88 5.54 -19.19
C SER A 473 -0.69 4.58 -18.99
N PHE A 474 0.45 5.02 -18.44
CA PHE A 474 1.59 4.16 -18.14
C PHE A 474 1.50 3.39 -16.79
N SER A 475 0.59 3.76 -15.89
CA SER A 475 0.54 3.25 -14.52
C SER A 475 0.13 1.78 -14.49
N LEU A 476 0.89 0.96 -13.77
CA LEU A 476 0.53 -0.44 -13.55
C LEU A 476 -0.40 -0.58 -12.34
N SER A 477 -1.23 -1.62 -12.37
CA SER A 477 -2.14 -1.95 -11.30
C SER A 477 -1.42 -2.40 -10.02
N ILE A 478 -2.02 -2.09 -8.88
CA ILE A 478 -1.53 -2.51 -7.57
C ILE A 478 -1.79 -4.01 -7.39
N ASN A 479 -0.79 -4.74 -6.90
CA ASN A 479 -0.93 -6.16 -6.60
C ASN A 479 -1.33 -6.34 -5.13
N TYR A 480 -2.63 -6.51 -4.86
CA TYR A 480 -3.15 -6.61 -3.49
C TYR A 480 -2.81 -7.94 -2.81
N SER A 481 -2.50 -9.01 -3.56
CA SER A 481 -2.17 -10.33 -3.01
C SER A 481 -0.99 -10.27 -2.04
N ASP A 482 0.08 -9.55 -2.42
CA ASP A 482 1.35 -9.51 -1.69
C ASP A 482 1.18 -8.83 -0.32
N TYR A 483 0.31 -7.83 -0.26
CA TYR A 483 0.02 -7.08 0.96
C TYR A 483 -0.96 -7.82 1.89
N SER A 484 -1.79 -8.71 1.34
CA SER A 484 -2.69 -9.56 2.12
C SER A 484 -1.92 -10.55 3.01
N GLU A 485 -0.77 -11.04 2.54
CA GLU A 485 0.09 -11.93 3.32
C GLU A 485 0.73 -11.18 4.49
N PHE A 486 1.28 -9.98 4.23
CA PHE A 486 1.82 -9.13 5.28
C PHE A 486 0.78 -8.77 6.36
N LEU A 487 -0.49 -8.61 5.96
CA LEU A 487 -1.58 -8.38 6.92
C LEU A 487 -1.70 -9.55 7.92
N LYS A 488 -1.65 -10.79 7.42
CA LYS A 488 -1.66 -12.00 8.26
C LYS A 488 -0.41 -12.12 9.12
N GLU A 489 0.75 -11.76 8.57
CA GLU A 489 2.04 -11.75 9.29
C GLU A 489 1.97 -10.83 10.51
N ILE A 490 1.55 -9.57 10.33
CA ILE A 490 1.47 -8.60 11.42
C ILE A 490 0.41 -9.00 12.46
N GLU A 491 -0.72 -9.54 12.04
CA GLU A 491 -1.75 -10.05 12.96
C GLU A 491 -1.20 -11.15 13.88
N SER A 492 -0.50 -12.12 13.29
CA SER A 492 0.19 -13.20 14.03
C SER A 492 1.29 -12.65 14.94
N PHE A 493 2.10 -11.70 14.44
CA PHE A 493 3.15 -11.06 15.20
C PHE A 493 2.61 -10.38 16.47
N ILE A 494 1.56 -9.56 16.35
CA ILE A 494 0.93 -8.87 17.47
C ILE A 494 0.41 -9.87 18.51
N LEU A 495 -0.23 -10.96 18.07
CA LEU A 495 -0.75 -12.00 18.97
C LEU A 495 0.39 -12.65 19.77
N ASN A 496 1.45 -13.06 19.08
CA ASN A 496 2.60 -13.74 19.68
C ASN A 496 3.38 -12.82 20.63
N PHE A 497 3.66 -11.58 20.22
CA PHE A 497 4.45 -10.64 21.01
C PHE A 497 3.76 -10.19 22.30
N ASN A 498 2.43 -10.08 22.31
CA ASN A 498 1.70 -9.81 23.55
C ASN A 498 1.99 -10.84 24.65
N ASN A 499 2.12 -12.11 24.26
CA ASN A 499 2.44 -13.19 25.20
C ASN A 499 3.93 -13.19 25.56
N GLN A 500 4.81 -12.92 24.60
CA GLN A 500 6.25 -12.84 24.83
C GLN A 500 6.62 -11.70 25.80
N ILE A 501 6.08 -10.48 25.62
CA ILE A 501 6.36 -9.35 26.52
C ILE A 501 5.94 -9.67 27.97
N LYS A 502 4.78 -10.29 28.16
CA LYS A 502 4.34 -10.73 29.51
C LYS A 502 5.32 -11.72 30.12
N SER A 503 5.78 -12.70 29.35
CA SER A 503 6.78 -13.67 29.78
C SER A 503 8.12 -13.00 30.11
N LEU A 504 8.59 -12.07 29.28
CA LEU A 504 9.83 -11.32 29.51
C LEU A 504 9.77 -10.48 30.78
N LYS A 505 8.64 -9.81 31.05
CA LYS A 505 8.42 -9.11 32.31
C LYS A 505 8.52 -10.05 33.51
N ASN A 506 7.86 -11.20 33.45
CA ASN A 506 7.91 -12.19 34.52
C ASN A 506 9.33 -12.71 34.75
N ILE A 507 10.08 -12.97 33.67
CA ILE A 507 11.49 -13.38 33.75
C ILE A 507 12.31 -12.25 34.40
N TYR A 508 12.18 -11.01 33.94
CA TYR A 508 12.90 -9.87 34.49
C TYR A 508 12.65 -9.69 36.00
N TYR A 509 11.39 -9.70 36.44
CA TYR A 509 11.05 -9.60 37.86
C TYR A 509 11.59 -10.78 38.69
N SER A 510 11.50 -12.00 38.16
CA SER A 510 12.06 -13.19 38.82
C SER A 510 13.59 -13.12 38.92
N THR A 511 14.28 -12.71 37.85
CA THR A 511 15.74 -12.57 37.83
C THR A 511 16.21 -11.53 38.84
N ASN A 512 15.57 -10.35 38.89
CA ASN A 512 15.92 -9.34 39.88
C ASN A 512 15.71 -9.83 41.31
N LYS A 513 14.60 -10.53 41.58
CA LYS A 513 14.34 -11.14 42.89
C LYS A 513 15.38 -12.20 43.25
N LEU A 514 15.88 -12.95 42.26
CA LEU A 514 16.97 -13.92 42.46
C LEU A 514 18.29 -13.22 42.75
N ILE A 515 18.60 -12.13 42.05
CA ILE A 515 19.79 -11.31 42.30
C ILE A 515 19.75 -10.73 43.72
N GLU A 516 18.62 -10.15 44.14
CA GLU A 516 18.42 -9.66 45.52
C GLU A 516 18.68 -10.77 46.54
N LYS A 517 18.04 -11.93 46.39
CA LYS A 517 18.27 -13.08 47.28
C LYS A 517 19.71 -13.57 47.25
N GLN A 518 20.37 -13.58 46.09
CA GLN A 518 21.77 -13.96 45.96
C GLN A 518 22.65 -13.00 46.75
N THR A 519 22.40 -11.68 46.65
CA THR A 519 23.14 -10.69 47.42
C THR A 519 22.90 -10.82 48.93
N GLU A 520 21.68 -11.13 49.37
CA GLU A 520 21.36 -11.44 50.77
C GLU A 520 22.11 -12.68 51.27
N ILE A 521 22.09 -13.77 50.50
CA ILE A 521 22.80 -15.01 50.85
C ILE A 521 24.31 -14.78 50.90
N GLN A 522 24.88 -14.03 49.95
CA GLN A 522 26.30 -13.67 49.99
C GLN A 522 26.66 -12.84 51.22
N ALA A 523 25.79 -11.92 51.64
CA ALA A 523 25.98 -11.16 52.87
C ALA A 523 25.91 -12.07 54.11
N GLN A 524 24.96 -13.01 54.15
CA GLN A 524 24.84 -13.99 55.24
C GLN A 524 26.03 -14.95 55.30
N LEU A 525 26.53 -15.43 54.16
CA LEU A 525 27.71 -16.29 54.08
C LEU A 525 28.95 -15.57 54.60
N LYS A 526 29.16 -14.30 54.23
CA LYS A 526 30.27 -13.49 54.78
C LYS A 526 30.17 -13.35 56.30
N ASP A 527 28.97 -13.16 56.85
CA ASP A 527 28.76 -13.10 58.30
C ASP A 527 28.99 -14.46 58.99
N GLN A 528 28.57 -15.57 58.36
CA GLN A 528 28.83 -16.92 58.85
C GLN A 528 30.32 -17.30 58.79
N GLU A 529 31.03 -16.97 57.70
CA GLU A 529 32.48 -17.16 57.59
C GLU A 529 33.21 -16.44 58.71
N LYS A 530 32.84 -15.18 58.98
CA LYS A 530 33.36 -14.40 60.10
C LYS A 530 33.17 -15.11 61.44
N LYS A 531 31.95 -15.57 61.73
CA LYS A 531 31.61 -16.31 62.96
C LYS A 531 32.37 -17.64 63.08
N ASN A 532 32.51 -18.39 61.98
CA ASN A 532 33.25 -19.65 61.97
C ASN A 532 34.75 -19.44 62.21
N LEU A 533 35.33 -18.38 61.65
CA LEU A 533 36.72 -18.00 61.93
C LEU A 533 36.93 -17.59 63.40
N GLU A 534 35.99 -16.84 63.99
CA GLU A 534 36.00 -16.52 65.42
C GLU A 534 35.96 -17.80 66.28
N LEU A 535 35.05 -18.73 65.95
CA LEU A 535 34.89 -20.01 66.66
C LEU A 535 36.14 -20.89 66.55
N LEU A 536 36.74 -20.99 65.35
CA LEU A 536 37.99 -21.74 65.12
C LEU A 536 39.14 -21.14 65.92
N GLY A 537 39.22 -19.81 65.99
CA GLY A 537 40.18 -19.11 66.84
C GLY A 537 40.02 -19.45 68.32
N ILE A 538 38.78 -19.49 68.82
CA ILE A 538 38.47 -19.91 70.20
C ILE A 538 38.84 -21.37 70.44
N PHE A 539 38.46 -22.30 69.55
CA PHE A 539 38.80 -23.72 69.70
C PHE A 539 40.30 -23.98 69.67
N SER A 540 41.04 -23.30 68.79
CA SER A 540 42.49 -23.40 68.70
C SER A 540 43.15 -22.94 70.01
N ALA A 541 42.63 -21.86 70.60
CA ALA A 541 43.09 -21.38 71.90
C ALA A 541 42.84 -22.40 73.02
N ILE A 542 41.64 -23.00 73.09
CA ILE A 542 41.32 -24.03 74.09
C ILE A 542 42.25 -25.25 73.93
N ILE A 543 42.48 -25.71 72.69
CA ILE A 543 43.37 -26.84 72.41
C ILE A 543 44.80 -26.52 72.85
N ALA A 544 45.33 -25.34 72.48
CA ALA A 544 46.66 -24.91 72.89
C ALA A 544 46.81 -24.85 74.42
N LEU A 545 45.78 -24.35 75.13
CA LEU A 545 45.73 -24.33 76.59
C LEU A 545 45.77 -25.74 77.20
N LEU A 546 45.02 -26.68 76.63
CA LEU A 546 44.96 -28.06 77.12
C LEU A 546 46.30 -28.79 76.91
N PHE A 547 46.90 -28.70 75.71
CA PHE A 547 48.20 -29.32 75.42
C PHE A 547 49.30 -28.78 76.32
N GLN A 548 49.39 -27.44 76.44
CA GLN A 548 50.43 -26.82 77.24
C GLN A 548 50.16 -26.97 78.75
N GLY A 549 48.90 -27.00 79.18
CA GLY A 549 48.50 -27.28 80.56
C GLY A 549 48.88 -28.70 81.00
N VAL A 550 48.66 -29.71 80.14
CA VAL A 550 49.10 -31.09 80.39
C VAL A 550 50.63 -31.16 80.48
N ASN A 551 51.35 -30.54 79.55
CA ASN A 551 52.81 -30.50 79.54
C ASN A 551 53.38 -29.84 80.81
N THR A 552 52.78 -28.72 81.23
CA THR A 552 53.19 -27.98 82.43
C THR A 552 52.90 -28.78 83.71
N ALA A 553 51.77 -29.49 83.77
CA ALA A 553 51.42 -30.35 84.90
C ALA A 553 52.39 -31.53 85.07
N GLN A 554 52.82 -32.14 83.95
CA GLN A 554 53.76 -33.27 83.91
C GLN A 554 55.23 -32.89 84.14
N SER A 555 55.59 -31.60 84.05
CA SER A 555 56.97 -31.14 84.28
C SER A 555 57.48 -31.43 85.71
N SER A 556 58.78 -31.62 85.88
CA SER A 556 59.41 -31.88 87.19
C SER A 556 59.71 -30.60 88.00
N GLU A 557 59.13 -29.46 87.61
CA GLU A 557 59.43 -28.15 88.22
C GLU A 557 58.72 -27.92 89.56
N HIS A 558 59.25 -26.99 90.36
CA HIS A 558 58.68 -26.61 91.66
C HIS A 558 57.27 -26.02 91.48
N PHE A 559 56.36 -26.31 92.42
CA PHE A 559 54.94 -25.94 92.33
C PHE A 559 54.70 -24.44 92.02
N GLY A 560 55.53 -23.54 92.56
CA GLY A 560 55.46 -22.10 92.28
C GLY A 560 55.73 -21.74 90.81
N TYR A 561 56.69 -22.39 90.17
CA TYR A 561 56.99 -22.19 88.74
C TYR A 561 55.85 -22.74 87.86
N LYS A 562 55.24 -23.87 88.24
CA LYS A 562 54.06 -24.38 87.53
C LYS A 562 52.89 -23.40 87.54
N ILE A 563 52.57 -22.83 88.71
CA ILE A 563 51.50 -21.81 88.84
C ILE A 563 51.81 -20.58 87.98
N LEU A 564 53.05 -20.11 88.03
CA LEU A 564 53.50 -18.96 87.26
C LEU A 564 53.37 -19.19 85.75
N THR A 565 53.75 -20.37 85.27
CA THR A 565 53.61 -20.76 83.86
C THR A 565 52.14 -20.88 83.44
N PHE A 566 51.26 -21.39 84.32
CA PHE A 566 49.80 -21.38 84.09
C PHE A 566 49.23 -19.97 84.00
N ILE A 567 49.64 -19.05 84.89
CA ILE A 567 49.21 -17.65 84.86
C ILE A 567 49.70 -16.97 83.56
N LEU A 568 50.97 -17.15 83.21
CA LEU A 568 51.55 -16.57 82.00
C LEU A 568 50.83 -17.09 80.74
N MET A 569 50.57 -18.40 80.67
CA MET A 569 49.82 -19.02 79.59
C MET A 569 48.39 -18.47 79.50
N PHE A 570 47.71 -18.31 80.63
CA PHE A 570 46.37 -17.74 80.66
C PHE A 570 46.35 -16.30 80.14
N ILE A 571 47.36 -15.49 80.48
CA ILE A 571 47.50 -14.11 79.98
C ILE A 571 47.69 -14.09 78.46
N VAL A 572 48.60 -14.93 77.94
CA VAL A 572 48.85 -15.05 76.49
C VAL A 572 47.59 -15.51 75.77
N LEU A 573 46.88 -16.49 76.31
CA LEU A 573 45.64 -17.00 75.72
C LEU A 573 44.52 -15.96 75.73
N PHE A 574 44.36 -15.27 76.85
CA PHE A 574 43.35 -14.23 76.99
C PHE A 574 43.64 -13.06 76.05
N SER A 575 44.92 -12.68 75.90
CA SER A 575 45.36 -11.69 74.92
C SER A 575 45.05 -12.12 73.48
N PHE A 576 45.30 -13.39 73.13
CA PHE A 576 45.02 -13.92 71.79
C PHE A 576 43.50 -13.94 71.47
N LEU A 577 42.67 -14.43 72.40
CA LEU A 577 41.21 -14.42 72.27
C LEU A 577 40.66 -13.00 72.13
N PHE A 578 41.20 -12.06 72.90
CA PHE A 578 40.80 -10.66 72.83
C PHE A 578 41.24 -10.00 71.51
N MET A 579 42.43 -10.33 71.01
CA MET A 579 42.90 -9.89 69.69
C MET A 579 42.02 -10.40 68.55
N ILE A 580 41.62 -11.68 68.58
CA ILE A 580 40.66 -12.24 67.61
C ILE A 580 39.36 -11.44 67.65
N ARG A 581 38.84 -11.15 68.85
CA ARG A 581 37.59 -10.39 69.02
C ARG A 581 37.67 -8.97 68.46
N ILE A 582 38.80 -8.28 68.63
CA ILE A 582 39.02 -6.94 68.03
C ILE A 582 39.15 -7.03 66.51
N PHE A 583 39.92 -7.99 66.01
CA PHE A 583 40.17 -8.14 64.57
C PHE A 583 38.88 -8.34 63.78
N PHE A 584 37.94 -9.10 64.34
CA PHE A 584 36.66 -9.35 63.70
C PHE A 584 35.61 -8.26 64.01
N ASN A 585 35.54 -7.71 65.23
CA ASN A 585 34.61 -6.61 65.54
C ASN A 585 35.27 -5.23 65.43
N LYS A 586 35.10 -4.59 64.27
CA LYS A 586 35.42 -3.17 64.02
C LYS A 586 34.36 -2.23 64.63
N ASP A 587 34.09 -2.39 65.91
CA ASP A 587 33.18 -1.54 66.66
C ASP A 587 33.99 -0.42 67.33
N GLU A 588 33.64 0.85 67.11
CA GLU A 588 34.44 2.02 67.54
C GLU A 588 34.63 2.07 69.08
N LYS A 589 33.70 1.46 69.83
CA LYS A 589 33.79 1.27 71.29
C LYS A 589 34.80 0.19 71.70
N ILE A 590 34.94 -0.88 70.92
CA ILE A 590 35.87 -1.99 71.18
C ILE A 590 37.31 -1.53 70.92
N GLU A 591 37.53 -0.66 69.94
CA GLU A 591 38.84 -0.07 69.64
C GLU A 591 39.37 0.80 70.79
N LYS A 592 38.51 1.62 71.41
CA LYS A 592 38.88 2.36 72.64
C LYS A 592 39.15 1.43 73.83
N MET A 593 38.40 0.34 73.95
CA MET A 593 38.61 -0.68 75.00
C MET A 593 39.91 -1.46 74.79
N SER A 594 40.34 -1.64 73.53
CA SER A 594 41.61 -2.29 73.16
C SER A 594 42.82 -1.59 73.77
N ASN A 595 42.89 -0.26 73.69
CA ASN A 595 44.02 0.49 74.22
C ASN A 595 44.13 0.37 75.75
N TRP A 596 43.00 0.36 76.46
CA TRP A 596 42.96 0.11 77.91
C TRP A 596 43.38 -1.32 78.27
N PHE A 597 42.99 -2.29 77.45
CA PHE A 597 43.34 -3.69 77.64
C PHE A 597 44.83 -3.98 77.39
N GLN A 598 45.41 -3.40 76.33
CA GLN A 598 46.84 -3.49 76.07
C GLN A 598 47.67 -2.91 77.22
N MET A 599 47.26 -1.74 77.75
CA MET A 599 47.91 -1.14 78.92
C MET A 599 47.84 -2.03 80.17
N SER A 600 46.72 -2.71 80.40
CA SER A 600 46.55 -3.62 81.53
C SER A 600 47.33 -4.94 81.38
N ILE A 601 47.47 -5.48 80.16
CA ILE A 601 48.40 -6.60 79.89
C ILE A 601 49.85 -6.19 80.17
N PHE A 602 50.28 -5.00 79.73
CA PHE A 602 51.64 -4.51 79.98
C PHE A 602 51.94 -4.41 81.48
N ILE A 603 50.99 -3.88 82.25
CA ILE A 603 51.10 -3.81 83.72
C ILE A 603 51.15 -5.22 84.32
N LEU A 604 50.32 -6.14 83.86
CA LEU A 604 50.27 -7.52 84.36
C LEU A 604 51.55 -8.30 84.05
N MET A 605 52.12 -8.16 82.84
CA MET A 605 53.42 -8.75 82.49
C MET A 605 54.55 -8.18 83.35
N PHE A 606 54.51 -6.89 83.67
CA PHE A 606 55.48 -6.25 84.57
C PHE A 606 55.39 -6.82 86.00
N ILE A 607 54.18 -7.07 86.50
CA ILE A 607 53.94 -7.72 87.80
C ILE A 607 54.45 -9.17 87.80
N VAL A 608 54.16 -9.94 86.75
CA VAL A 608 54.64 -11.32 86.61
C VAL A 608 56.17 -11.35 86.54
N PHE A 609 56.81 -10.43 85.81
CA PHE A 609 58.27 -10.29 85.74
C PHE A 609 58.89 -9.99 87.11
N LEU A 610 58.27 -9.07 87.88
CA LEU A 610 58.67 -8.79 89.27
C LEU A 610 58.53 -10.03 90.17
N LEU A 611 57.45 -10.81 90.03
CA LEU A 611 57.25 -12.04 90.78
C LEU A 611 58.29 -13.12 90.43
N VAL A 612 58.66 -13.27 89.16
CA VAL A 612 59.75 -14.18 88.73
C VAL A 612 61.06 -13.77 89.39
N TYR A 613 61.36 -12.46 89.45
CA TYR A 613 62.58 -11.94 90.06
C TYR A 613 62.65 -12.14 91.57
N ILE A 614 61.49 -12.21 92.25
CA ILE A 614 61.38 -12.43 93.71
C ILE A 614 61.41 -13.93 94.07
N ILE A 615 60.90 -14.80 93.19
CA ILE A 615 60.83 -16.26 93.40
C ILE A 615 62.15 -16.97 93.04
N LYS A 616 63.00 -16.32 92.23
CA LYS A 616 64.36 -16.76 91.92
C LYS A 616 65.32 -16.46 93.07
#